data_AF-A0AAN9BYP8-F1
#
_entry.id   AF-A0AAN9BYP8-F1
#
_cell.length_a   1.000
_cell.length_b   1.000
_cell.length_c   1.000
_cell.angle_alpha   90.00
_cell.angle_beta   90.00
_cell.angle_gamma   90.00
#
_symmetry.space_group_name_H-M   'P 1'
#
loop_
_entity.id
_entity.type
_entity.pdbx_description
1 polymer ?
#
loop_
_entity_poly.entity_id
_entity_poly.type
_entity_poly.pdbx_seq_one_letter_code
_entity_poly.pdbx_strand_id
1 'polypeptide(L)'
;MAGYWWFCLVVLVAPACVLGYTPRYKYLYDNCGNGPVTFPKDVILEFSSYRNSAPTNYNCQVKFQNSDNSKQVQVRFRYLDLLPSADCSIVGLALAEGSTYLTPPNGVCGTSKPSTNYRTKGNQVTVTLANRGSRSSYVDFELLLTSVYSAGNGSCRSNDFRCNNGLCISNQLVCNNYNDCGDDTDEVEGCTLATGVIVGIVFGVLVFVGFCTVFGVCVRRRRRTYIRVTEEAQDLLVDHLQTLRAQYDMLELEQELLKKAVRRLEKKTDWQENHTRRRNLLFFGLSRTATETHEDCARRVRTVMEKNMGVRTTVELERVQRLSSAVVLVRFVTVRDKMLVLSHAGNLRGTQVRVKEDFSQKVRDVRKGLAELRDSYRSEGKPAVMKFDKLYTEFDVFTYDLATKTVKKVDRLKSWRTHRPTLTLTSCDVGAGPSTCSTE
;
A
#
# COMPACT_ATOMS: atom_id res chain seq x y z
N MET A 1 2.73 36.93 -19.12
CA MET A 1 3.22 35.87 -20.04
C MET A 1 3.96 36.55 -21.19
N ALA A 2 5.22 36.88 -20.97
CA ALA A 2 6.14 37.36 -22.00
C ALA A 2 7.55 37.15 -21.43
N GLY A 3 8.44 36.48 -22.17
CA GLY A 3 9.82 36.27 -21.74
C GLY A 3 10.24 34.80 -21.58
N TYR A 4 9.92 33.93 -22.53
CA TYR A 4 10.58 32.63 -22.70
C TYR A 4 10.97 32.43 -24.17
N TRP A 5 11.84 33.29 -24.70
CA TRP A 5 12.33 33.17 -26.09
C TRP A 5 13.86 33.40 -26.22
N TRP A 6 14.61 33.24 -25.13
CA TRP A 6 16.08 33.45 -25.13
C TRP A 6 16.87 32.27 -24.55
N PHE A 7 16.40 31.04 -24.80
CA PHE A 7 17.10 29.80 -24.42
C PHE A 7 17.23 28.78 -25.57
N CYS A 8 17.31 29.24 -26.82
CA CYS A 8 17.47 28.35 -27.99
C CYS A 8 18.72 28.61 -28.85
N LEU A 9 19.80 29.17 -28.29
CA LEU A 9 20.97 29.49 -29.13
C LEU A 9 22.35 29.24 -28.50
N VAL A 10 22.49 28.25 -27.61
CA VAL A 10 23.82 27.82 -27.10
C VAL A 10 23.95 26.30 -27.02
N VAL A 11 23.54 25.61 -28.08
CA VAL A 11 24.10 24.31 -28.47
C VAL A 11 24.19 24.36 -29.99
N LEU A 12 25.30 23.90 -30.58
CA LEU A 12 25.67 23.94 -32.02
C LEU A 12 26.67 25.04 -32.43
N VAL A 13 27.79 25.13 -31.73
CA VAL A 13 29.07 25.15 -32.44
C VAL A 13 29.89 24.00 -31.88
N ALA A 14 29.49 22.77 -32.23
CA ALA A 14 30.47 21.70 -32.28
C ALA A 14 31.53 22.16 -33.30
N PRO A 15 32.83 22.12 -32.98
CA PRO A 15 33.84 22.38 -34.00
C PRO A 15 33.56 21.40 -35.13
N ALA A 16 33.41 21.93 -36.35
CA ALA A 16 33.16 21.18 -37.58
C ALA A 16 34.36 20.27 -37.99
N CYS A 17 35.14 19.80 -37.00
CA CYS A 17 36.31 18.95 -37.14
C CYS A 17 36.12 17.53 -36.57
N VAL A 18 34.90 17.15 -36.17
CA VAL A 18 34.55 15.75 -35.89
C VAL A 18 33.16 15.40 -36.44
N LEU A 19 32.84 15.84 -37.66
CA LEU A 19 31.86 15.10 -38.46
C LEU A 19 32.61 13.92 -39.07
N GLY A 20 33.00 12.96 -38.23
CA GLY A 20 33.40 11.65 -38.70
C GLY A 20 32.27 11.14 -39.59
N TYR A 21 32.60 10.81 -40.83
CA TYR A 21 31.65 10.24 -41.75
C TYR A 21 31.11 8.94 -41.12
N THR A 22 29.78 8.77 -41.10
CA THR A 22 29.17 7.56 -40.54
C THR A 22 28.60 6.72 -41.68
N PRO A 23 28.95 5.42 -41.75
CA PRO A 23 28.37 4.53 -42.74
C PRO A 23 26.86 4.46 -42.57
N ARG A 24 26.16 4.31 -43.70
CA ARG A 24 24.72 4.05 -43.67
C ARG A 24 24.48 2.59 -43.34
N TYR A 25 23.54 2.33 -42.43
CA TYR A 25 23.09 0.98 -42.12
C TYR A 25 22.00 0.55 -43.11
N LYS A 26 22.07 -0.71 -43.54
CA LYS A 26 21.07 -1.42 -44.34
C LYS A 26 20.81 -2.77 -43.70
N TYR A 27 19.56 -3.22 -43.80
CA TYR A 27 19.12 -4.49 -43.24
C TYR A 27 18.78 -5.46 -44.36
N LEU A 28 19.35 -6.65 -44.33
CA LEU A 28 19.15 -7.69 -45.33
C LEU A 28 17.68 -8.11 -45.38
N TYR A 29 17.03 -8.24 -44.22
CA TYR A 29 15.62 -8.60 -44.11
C TYR A 29 14.70 -7.61 -44.87
N ASP A 30 14.95 -6.30 -44.74
CA ASP A 30 14.11 -5.26 -45.36
C ASP A 30 14.36 -5.11 -46.87
N ASN A 31 15.54 -5.50 -47.36
CA ASN A 31 15.94 -5.36 -48.76
C ASN A 31 15.84 -6.69 -49.53
N CYS A 32 15.26 -7.70 -48.90
CA CYS A 32 15.20 -9.06 -49.43
C CYS A 32 14.39 -9.16 -50.73
N GLY A 33 15.00 -9.67 -51.81
CA GLY A 33 14.32 -9.86 -53.09
C GLY A 33 13.94 -8.57 -53.83
N ASN A 34 14.32 -7.40 -53.29
CA ASN A 34 14.11 -6.11 -53.93
C ASN A 34 15.19 -5.85 -55.00
N GLY A 35 14.99 -4.81 -55.80
CA GLY A 35 15.96 -4.35 -56.80
C GLY A 35 17.33 -3.98 -56.18
N PRO A 36 18.35 -3.70 -57.01
CA PRO A 36 19.70 -3.46 -56.52
C PRO A 36 19.75 -2.24 -55.59
N VAL A 37 20.32 -2.42 -54.40
CA VAL A 37 20.58 -1.36 -53.43
C VAL A 37 21.82 -0.60 -53.88
N THR A 38 21.64 0.66 -54.28
CA THR A 38 22.75 1.50 -54.72
C THR A 38 23.44 2.20 -53.56
N PHE A 39 24.77 2.26 -53.59
CA PHE A 39 25.57 2.97 -52.59
C PHE A 39 26.76 3.70 -53.23
N PRO A 40 27.09 4.94 -52.80
CA PRO A 40 28.15 5.73 -53.43
C PRO A 40 29.53 5.63 -52.78
N LYS A 41 29.60 5.15 -51.53
CA LYS A 41 30.83 5.06 -50.73
C LYS A 41 30.87 3.71 -50.03
N ASP A 42 30.45 3.65 -48.78
CA ASP A 42 30.34 2.44 -47.98
C ASP A 42 28.91 2.26 -47.45
N VAL A 43 28.62 1.04 -47.02
CA VAL A 43 27.37 0.68 -46.36
C VAL A 43 27.63 -0.48 -45.42
N ILE A 44 27.01 -0.44 -44.25
CA ILE A 44 26.99 -1.57 -43.32
C ILE A 44 25.71 -2.37 -43.57
N LEU A 45 25.85 -3.66 -43.80
CA LEU A 45 24.75 -4.59 -43.95
C LEU A 45 24.68 -5.52 -42.74
N GLU A 46 23.54 -5.48 -42.07
CA GLU A 46 23.17 -6.37 -40.97
C GLU A 46 21.97 -7.23 -41.37
N PHE A 47 21.65 -8.26 -40.59
CA PHE A 47 20.47 -9.05 -40.84
C PHE A 47 19.16 -8.25 -40.66
N SER A 48 18.96 -7.66 -39.48
CA SER A 48 17.76 -6.90 -39.10
C SER A 48 18.03 -6.02 -37.88
N SER A 49 17.31 -4.91 -37.73
CA SER A 49 17.34 -4.07 -36.52
C SER A 49 16.57 -4.62 -35.32
N TYR A 50 15.69 -5.62 -35.54
CA TYR A 50 14.73 -6.07 -34.52
C TYR A 50 14.85 -7.54 -34.13
N ARG A 51 15.38 -8.41 -35.01
CA ARG A 51 15.43 -9.86 -34.79
C ARG A 51 16.64 -10.50 -35.46
N ASN A 52 17.42 -11.29 -34.70
CA ASN A 52 18.59 -12.03 -35.20
C ASN A 52 18.25 -13.52 -35.43
N SER A 53 17.13 -13.79 -36.10
CA SER A 53 16.68 -15.16 -36.37
C SER A 53 16.07 -15.29 -37.76
N ALA A 54 16.68 -16.13 -38.59
CA ALA A 54 16.20 -16.43 -39.94
C ALA A 54 15.11 -17.51 -39.88
N PRO A 55 13.92 -17.29 -40.48
CA PRO A 55 12.87 -18.30 -40.59
C PRO A 55 13.32 -19.62 -41.24
N THR A 56 12.54 -20.69 -41.09
CA THR A 56 12.77 -21.95 -41.79
C THR A 56 12.65 -21.80 -43.30
N ASN A 57 13.51 -22.46 -44.07
CA ASN A 57 13.55 -22.37 -45.54
C ASN A 57 13.71 -20.92 -46.06
N TYR A 58 14.35 -20.06 -45.28
CA TYR A 58 14.60 -18.68 -45.66
C TYR A 58 15.74 -18.64 -46.69
N ASN A 59 15.52 -18.03 -47.85
CA ASN A 59 16.55 -17.83 -48.86
C ASN A 59 16.44 -16.40 -49.37
N CYS A 60 17.23 -15.52 -48.77
CA CYS A 60 17.17 -14.10 -49.03
C CYS A 60 18.37 -13.63 -49.81
N GLN A 61 18.13 -12.94 -50.92
CA GLN A 61 19.17 -12.39 -51.77
C GLN A 61 18.98 -10.88 -51.89
N VAL A 62 20.05 -10.13 -51.60
CA VAL A 62 20.11 -8.69 -51.77
C VAL A 62 21.25 -8.36 -52.71
N LYS A 63 20.95 -7.65 -53.79
CA LYS A 63 21.94 -7.17 -54.76
C LYS A 63 22.38 -5.78 -54.36
N PHE A 64 23.67 -5.56 -54.18
CA PHE A 64 24.26 -4.25 -53.97
C PHE A 64 24.96 -3.81 -55.25
N GLN A 65 24.74 -2.55 -55.63
CA GLN A 65 25.35 -1.95 -56.81
C GLN A 65 26.07 -0.67 -56.43
N ASN A 66 27.33 -0.56 -56.82
CA ASN A 66 28.07 0.68 -56.68
C ASN A 66 27.46 1.73 -57.62
N SER A 67 27.22 2.94 -57.10
CA SER A 67 26.68 4.02 -57.93
C SER A 67 27.64 4.44 -59.05
N ASP A 68 28.94 4.21 -58.86
CA ASP A 68 29.94 4.37 -59.91
C ASP A 68 30.24 3.02 -60.57
N ASN A 69 29.81 2.85 -61.82
CA ASN A 69 30.00 1.61 -62.58
C ASN A 69 31.48 1.27 -62.85
N SER A 70 32.40 2.21 -62.65
CA SER A 70 33.84 2.00 -62.78
C SER A 70 34.52 1.54 -61.49
N LYS A 71 33.78 1.48 -60.38
CA LYS A 71 34.29 1.08 -59.06
C LYS A 71 33.76 -0.31 -58.67
N GLN A 72 34.67 -1.11 -58.10
CA GLN A 72 34.39 -2.42 -57.54
C GLN A 72 33.73 -2.31 -56.17
N VAL A 73 33.21 -3.43 -55.67
CA VAL A 73 32.69 -3.57 -54.31
C VAL A 73 33.62 -4.49 -53.53
N GLN A 74 34.21 -3.95 -52.47
CA GLN A 74 34.94 -4.72 -51.47
C GLN A 74 33.99 -5.05 -50.32
N VAL A 75 33.92 -6.31 -49.92
CA VAL A 75 33.09 -6.80 -48.82
C VAL A 75 33.98 -7.39 -47.74
N ARG A 76 33.77 -6.94 -46.50
CA ARG A 76 34.51 -7.39 -45.33
C ARG A 76 33.55 -7.77 -44.20
N PHE A 77 33.86 -8.87 -43.53
CA PHE A 77 33.13 -9.30 -42.34
C PHE A 77 33.65 -8.56 -41.11
N ARG A 78 32.83 -7.67 -40.55
CA ARG A 78 33.09 -7.03 -39.24
C ARG A 78 32.66 -7.95 -38.11
N TYR A 79 31.51 -8.59 -38.26
CA TYR A 79 30.94 -9.54 -37.31
C TYR A 79 30.31 -10.75 -38.04
N LEU A 80 30.41 -11.93 -37.44
CA LEU A 80 29.77 -13.15 -37.95
C LEU A 80 29.46 -14.10 -36.78
N ASP A 81 28.18 -14.41 -36.61
CA ASP A 81 27.66 -15.39 -35.67
C ASP A 81 26.43 -16.08 -36.29
N LEU A 82 26.70 -17.14 -37.04
CA LEU A 82 25.69 -17.99 -37.66
C LEU A 82 25.79 -19.41 -37.11
N LEU A 83 24.68 -20.15 -37.14
CA LEU A 83 24.67 -21.55 -36.72
C LEU A 83 25.75 -22.39 -37.46
N PRO A 84 26.73 -22.98 -36.75
CA PRO A 84 27.83 -23.70 -37.39
C PRO A 84 27.39 -25.03 -37.98
N SER A 85 27.98 -25.41 -39.12
CA SER A 85 27.87 -26.75 -39.72
C SER A 85 29.08 -27.02 -40.62
N ALA A 86 29.40 -28.29 -40.89
CA ALA A 86 30.65 -28.69 -41.57
C ALA A 86 30.86 -27.97 -42.92
N ASP A 87 29.80 -27.82 -43.72
CA ASP A 87 29.84 -27.17 -45.05
C ASP A 87 28.87 -25.98 -45.16
N CYS A 88 28.46 -25.38 -44.04
CA CYS A 88 27.45 -24.31 -44.01
C CYS A 88 26.13 -24.67 -44.72
N SER A 89 25.79 -25.96 -44.69
CA SER A 89 24.62 -26.52 -45.37
C SER A 89 23.30 -26.14 -44.69
N ILE A 90 23.32 -25.88 -43.38
CA ILE A 90 22.14 -25.50 -42.59
C ILE A 90 21.87 -24.01 -42.69
N VAL A 91 22.80 -23.18 -42.21
CA VAL A 91 22.76 -21.73 -42.35
C VAL A 91 24.06 -21.29 -43.01
N GLY A 92 23.95 -20.45 -44.04
CA GLY A 92 25.12 -19.93 -44.73
C GLY A 92 24.89 -18.55 -45.33
N LEU A 93 25.91 -17.69 -45.20
CA LEU A 93 25.97 -16.38 -45.82
C LEU A 93 26.95 -16.42 -47.00
N ALA A 94 26.42 -16.31 -48.23
CA ALA A 94 27.21 -16.39 -49.45
C ALA A 94 27.31 -15.03 -50.14
N LEU A 95 28.48 -14.76 -50.71
CA LEU A 95 28.76 -13.60 -51.55
C LEU A 95 28.99 -14.07 -52.98
N ALA A 96 28.31 -13.46 -53.95
CA ALA A 96 28.45 -13.80 -55.36
C ALA A 96 28.39 -12.57 -56.26
N GLU A 97 29.06 -12.65 -57.40
CA GLU A 97 28.97 -11.69 -58.50
C GLU A 97 28.41 -12.41 -59.73
N GLY A 98 27.13 -12.17 -60.04
CA GLY A 98 26.42 -12.94 -61.07
C GLY A 98 26.35 -14.42 -60.71
N SER A 99 26.91 -15.29 -61.55
CA SER A 99 27.03 -16.73 -61.31
C SER A 99 28.33 -17.14 -60.61
N THR A 100 29.25 -16.21 -60.36
CA THR A 100 30.56 -16.50 -59.75
C THR A 100 30.50 -16.25 -58.25
N TYR A 101 30.79 -17.28 -57.44
CA TYR A 101 30.84 -17.12 -55.99
C TYR A 101 32.19 -16.58 -55.52
N LEU A 102 32.17 -15.59 -54.63
CA LEU A 102 33.34 -15.05 -53.93
C LEU A 102 33.65 -15.84 -52.65
N THR A 103 32.62 -16.39 -52.01
CA THR A 103 32.71 -17.35 -50.90
C THR A 103 32.48 -18.78 -51.41
N PRO A 104 32.61 -19.83 -50.58
CA PRO A 104 32.11 -21.16 -50.94
C PRO A 104 30.61 -21.10 -51.36
N PRO A 105 30.10 -22.05 -52.19
CA PRO A 105 28.72 -22.03 -52.68
C PRO A 105 27.65 -22.09 -51.58
N ASN A 106 27.95 -22.77 -50.47
CA ASN A 106 27.08 -22.80 -49.29
C ASN A 106 27.27 -21.59 -48.37
N GLY A 107 28.19 -20.68 -48.69
CA GLY A 107 28.52 -19.51 -47.90
C GLY A 107 29.50 -19.80 -46.76
N VAL A 108 29.57 -18.85 -45.84
CA VAL A 108 30.31 -18.95 -44.57
C VAL A 108 29.33 -19.00 -43.40
N CYS A 109 29.73 -19.64 -42.30
CA CYS A 109 28.91 -19.87 -41.11
C CYS A 109 29.79 -20.05 -39.87
N GLY A 110 29.17 -20.20 -38.69
CA GLY A 110 29.85 -20.23 -37.41
C GLY A 110 30.14 -18.84 -36.87
N THR A 111 31.03 -18.77 -35.89
CA THR A 111 31.44 -17.54 -35.17
C THR A 111 32.78 -16.98 -35.64
N SER A 112 33.48 -17.70 -36.50
CA SER A 112 34.81 -17.32 -36.98
C SER A 112 34.68 -16.53 -38.27
N LYS A 113 34.77 -15.19 -38.18
CA LYS A 113 34.70 -14.31 -39.35
C LYS A 113 35.91 -14.52 -40.28
N PRO A 114 35.73 -14.57 -41.61
CA PRO A 114 36.84 -14.58 -42.56
C PRO A 114 37.72 -13.32 -42.42
N SER A 115 39.04 -13.48 -42.44
CA SER A 115 40.00 -12.36 -42.47
C SER A 115 40.25 -11.80 -43.87
N THR A 116 39.77 -12.49 -44.90
CA THR A 116 39.96 -12.13 -46.31
C THR A 116 39.03 -10.99 -46.71
N ASN A 117 39.55 -10.02 -47.47
CA ASN A 117 38.73 -9.00 -48.13
C ASN A 117 38.20 -9.57 -49.47
N TYR A 118 36.89 -9.69 -49.62
CA TYR A 118 36.26 -10.20 -50.84
C TYR A 118 36.03 -9.04 -51.80
N ARG A 119 36.58 -9.09 -53.02
CA ARG A 119 36.47 -7.99 -53.99
C ARG A 119 35.87 -8.48 -55.30
N THR A 120 34.86 -7.77 -55.79
CA THR A 120 34.23 -8.02 -57.09
C THR A 120 35.14 -7.58 -58.24
N LYS A 121 34.90 -8.11 -59.45
CA LYS A 121 35.57 -7.63 -60.67
C LYS A 121 34.84 -6.44 -61.29
N GLY A 122 33.51 -6.47 -61.28
CA GLY A 122 32.60 -5.41 -61.68
C GLY A 122 32.06 -4.64 -60.48
N ASN A 123 30.91 -3.98 -60.65
CA ASN A 123 30.36 -3.00 -59.72
C ASN A 123 29.21 -3.53 -58.85
N GLN A 124 28.99 -4.85 -58.79
CA GLN A 124 27.86 -5.44 -58.09
C GLN A 124 28.25 -6.67 -57.28
N VAL A 125 27.63 -6.83 -56.12
CA VAL A 125 27.72 -8.03 -55.29
C VAL A 125 26.34 -8.46 -54.82
N THR A 126 26.08 -9.75 -54.82
CA THR A 126 24.85 -10.35 -54.28
C THR A 126 25.20 -11.01 -52.95
N VAL A 127 24.53 -10.57 -51.89
CA VAL A 127 24.62 -11.17 -50.55
C VAL A 127 23.42 -12.08 -50.37
N THR A 128 23.67 -13.36 -50.10
CA THR A 128 22.64 -14.38 -49.93
C THR A 128 22.71 -14.99 -48.54
N LEU A 129 21.65 -14.86 -47.75
CA LEU A 129 21.47 -15.60 -46.51
C LEU A 129 20.48 -16.74 -46.73
N ALA A 130 20.95 -17.98 -46.54
CA ALA A 130 20.11 -19.17 -46.63
C ALA A 130 20.02 -19.88 -45.28
N ASN A 131 18.81 -20.11 -44.77
CA ASN A 131 18.49 -21.05 -43.71
C ASN A 131 17.72 -22.23 -44.31
N ARG A 132 18.41 -23.34 -44.55
CA ARG A 132 17.88 -24.61 -45.07
C ARG A 132 17.52 -25.59 -43.96
N GLY A 133 17.63 -25.17 -42.70
CA GLY A 133 17.25 -25.97 -41.54
C GLY A 133 15.73 -26.06 -41.35
N SER A 134 15.30 -27.09 -40.63
CA SER A 134 13.89 -27.32 -40.28
C SER A 134 13.38 -26.46 -39.12
N ARG A 135 14.23 -25.59 -38.54
CA ARG A 135 13.86 -24.63 -37.48
C ARG A 135 14.41 -23.23 -37.77
N SER A 136 13.78 -22.22 -37.17
CA SER A 136 14.33 -20.86 -37.14
C SER A 136 15.71 -20.90 -36.49
N SER A 137 16.70 -20.33 -37.17
CA SER A 137 18.10 -20.38 -36.72
C SER A 137 18.60 -18.97 -36.42
N TYR A 138 19.42 -18.86 -35.37
CA TYR A 138 20.06 -17.60 -35.01
C TYR A 138 20.99 -17.14 -36.13
N VAL A 139 20.88 -15.87 -36.49
CA VAL A 139 21.70 -15.22 -37.51
C VAL A 139 22.05 -13.81 -37.06
N ASP A 140 23.33 -13.55 -36.90
CA ASP A 140 23.84 -12.23 -36.63
C ASP A 140 25.14 -12.02 -37.39
N PHE A 141 25.22 -10.94 -38.15
CA PHE A 141 26.40 -10.65 -38.95
C PHE A 141 26.42 -9.16 -39.29
N GLU A 142 27.63 -8.68 -39.56
CA GLU A 142 27.84 -7.32 -40.01
C GLU A 142 28.85 -7.32 -41.16
N LEU A 143 28.41 -6.89 -42.34
CA LEU A 143 29.25 -6.74 -43.52
C LEU A 143 29.49 -5.26 -43.82
N LEU A 144 30.74 -4.88 -43.97
CA LEU A 144 31.13 -3.58 -44.53
C LEU A 144 31.31 -3.76 -46.05
N LEU A 145 30.50 -3.05 -46.84
CA LEU A 145 30.62 -3.00 -48.28
C LEU A 145 31.17 -1.63 -48.68
N THR A 146 32.34 -1.60 -49.31
CA THR A 146 33.08 -0.38 -49.64
C THR A 146 33.27 -0.26 -51.15
N SER A 147 33.08 0.95 -51.68
CA SER A 147 33.37 1.34 -53.06
C SER A 147 34.87 1.55 -53.25
N VAL A 148 35.50 0.68 -54.05
CA VAL A 148 36.97 0.68 -54.26
C VAL A 148 37.33 0.62 -55.75
N TYR A 149 38.51 1.08 -56.13
CA TYR A 149 39.09 0.83 -57.45
C TYR A 149 40.61 0.79 -57.37
N SER A 150 41.27 0.16 -58.34
CA SER A 150 42.73 0.12 -58.40
C SER A 150 43.29 1.35 -59.12
N ALA A 151 44.34 1.97 -58.58
CA ALA A 151 44.99 3.13 -59.19
C ALA A 151 45.75 2.73 -60.48
N GLY A 152 45.12 2.85 -61.65
CA GLY A 152 45.70 2.43 -62.93
C GLY A 152 47.05 3.08 -63.29
N ASN A 153 47.23 4.37 -62.97
CA ASN A 153 48.46 5.14 -63.24
C ASN A 153 49.23 5.53 -61.95
N GLY A 154 49.04 4.80 -60.86
CA GLY A 154 49.74 5.06 -59.58
C GLY A 154 49.15 6.16 -58.70
N SER A 155 48.16 6.93 -59.17
CA SER A 155 47.42 7.91 -58.37
C SER A 155 45.91 7.67 -58.37
N CYS A 156 45.25 7.98 -57.26
CA CYS A 156 43.80 8.02 -57.16
C CYS A 156 43.23 9.27 -57.85
N ARG A 157 41.94 9.26 -58.18
CA ARG A 157 41.21 10.44 -58.66
C ARG A 157 41.36 11.59 -57.66
N SER A 158 41.25 12.83 -58.14
CA SER A 158 41.31 14.02 -57.28
C SER A 158 40.26 13.91 -56.16
N ASN A 159 40.72 13.96 -54.90
CA ASN A 159 39.94 13.81 -53.66
C ASN A 159 39.56 12.38 -53.25
N ASP A 160 40.19 11.35 -53.82
CA ASP A 160 40.14 9.97 -53.29
C ASP A 160 41.44 9.67 -52.51
N PHE A 161 41.33 8.85 -51.47
CA PHE A 161 42.45 8.43 -50.63
C PHE A 161 43.08 7.15 -51.19
N ARG A 162 44.42 7.08 -51.16
CA ARG A 162 45.19 5.93 -51.63
C ARG A 162 45.59 5.07 -50.44
N CYS A 163 45.05 3.86 -50.39
CA CYS A 163 45.45 2.82 -49.44
C CYS A 163 46.85 2.27 -49.76
N ASN A 164 47.57 1.73 -48.78
CA ASN A 164 48.92 1.18 -49.03
C ASN A 164 48.87 -0.09 -49.90
N ASN A 165 47.78 -0.83 -49.88
CA ASN A 165 47.54 -1.95 -50.78
C ASN A 165 47.25 -1.56 -52.25
N GLY A 166 47.32 -0.26 -52.59
CA GLY A 166 47.16 0.26 -53.95
C GLY A 166 45.70 0.48 -54.39
N LEU A 167 44.75 0.29 -53.48
CA LEU A 167 43.35 0.65 -53.69
C LEU A 167 43.10 2.14 -53.45
N CYS A 168 42.04 2.62 -54.07
CA CYS A 168 41.53 3.97 -53.91
C CYS A 168 40.11 3.93 -53.33
N ILE A 169 39.90 4.69 -52.26
CA ILE A 169 38.61 4.87 -51.58
C ILE A 169 38.25 6.36 -51.54
N SER A 170 37.01 6.70 -51.18
CA SER A 170 36.64 8.11 -51.03
C SER A 170 37.39 8.73 -49.84
N ASN A 171 37.91 9.95 -49.98
CA ASN A 171 38.57 10.65 -48.87
C ASN A 171 37.63 10.94 -47.67
N GLN A 172 36.31 10.77 -47.84
CA GLN A 172 35.36 10.85 -46.74
C GLN A 172 35.35 9.61 -45.85
N LEU A 173 35.96 8.51 -46.28
CA LEU A 173 36.07 7.28 -45.51
C LEU A 173 37.32 7.26 -44.61
N VAL A 174 38.19 8.27 -44.73
CA VAL A 174 39.41 8.38 -43.91
C VAL A 174 39.02 8.83 -42.50
N CYS A 175 39.55 8.15 -41.48
CA CYS A 175 39.26 8.42 -40.07
C CYS A 175 37.79 8.24 -39.66
N ASN A 176 37.10 7.27 -40.27
CA ASN A 176 35.70 6.98 -39.95
C ASN A 176 35.54 5.84 -38.93
N ASN A 177 36.63 5.25 -38.45
CA ASN A 177 36.69 4.09 -37.54
C ASN A 177 36.28 2.76 -38.20
N TYR A 178 36.32 2.68 -39.53
CA TYR A 178 36.06 1.49 -40.33
C TYR A 178 37.24 1.24 -41.27
N ASN A 179 37.61 -0.03 -41.40
CA ASN A 179 38.71 -0.45 -42.28
C ASN A 179 38.19 -0.62 -43.71
N ASP A 180 38.00 0.49 -44.40
CA ASP A 180 37.53 0.57 -45.79
C ASP A 180 38.63 0.18 -46.78
N CYS A 181 39.89 0.50 -46.46
CA CYS A 181 41.04 0.08 -47.27
C CYS A 181 41.28 -1.44 -47.26
N GLY A 182 40.92 -2.11 -46.17
CA GLY A 182 41.21 -3.52 -45.90
C GLY A 182 42.59 -3.78 -45.26
N ASP A 183 43.43 -2.75 -45.14
CA ASP A 183 44.76 -2.75 -44.51
C ASP A 183 44.90 -1.71 -43.36
N ASP A 184 43.79 -1.10 -42.94
CA ASP A 184 43.67 -0.09 -41.86
C ASP A 184 44.38 1.26 -42.13
N THR A 185 44.91 1.50 -43.33
CA THR A 185 45.72 2.70 -43.64
C THR A 185 44.93 3.99 -43.63
N ASP A 186 43.66 3.91 -43.96
CA ASP A 186 42.64 4.96 -43.85
C ASP A 186 42.43 5.46 -42.41
N GLU A 187 42.77 4.66 -41.41
CA GLU A 187 42.58 5.00 -39.99
C GLU A 187 43.87 5.43 -39.27
N VAL A 188 45.05 5.14 -39.84
CA VAL A 188 46.33 5.42 -39.18
C VAL A 188 47.14 6.56 -39.81
N GLU A 189 47.14 6.71 -41.14
CA GLU A 189 47.99 7.70 -41.83
C GLU A 189 47.29 9.04 -42.08
N GLY A 190 45.94 9.07 -42.08
CA GLY A 190 45.14 10.26 -42.37
C GLY A 190 44.68 11.08 -41.16
N CYS A 191 44.85 10.55 -39.95
CA CYS A 191 44.20 11.10 -38.74
C CYS A 191 45.17 11.92 -37.88
N THR A 192 45.47 13.16 -38.28
CA THR A 192 46.17 14.11 -37.41
C THR A 192 45.20 15.13 -36.83
N LEU A 193 45.12 15.19 -35.49
CA LEU A 193 44.33 16.19 -34.78
C LEU A 193 44.89 17.59 -35.06
N ALA A 194 44.14 18.42 -35.78
CA ALA A 194 44.54 19.79 -36.08
C ALA A 194 44.81 20.58 -34.79
N THR A 195 45.97 21.22 -34.71
CA THR A 195 46.46 22.00 -33.55
C THR A 195 45.54 23.14 -33.11
N GLY A 196 44.58 23.58 -33.94
CA GLY A 196 43.53 24.53 -33.58
C GLY A 196 42.49 24.00 -32.57
N VAL A 197 42.34 22.66 -32.47
CA VAL A 197 41.41 22.02 -31.52
C VAL A 197 41.88 22.24 -30.08
N ILE A 198 43.20 22.25 -29.84
CA ILE A 198 43.78 22.40 -28.49
C ILE A 198 43.51 23.79 -27.91
N VAL A 199 43.67 24.85 -28.72
CA VAL A 199 43.41 26.24 -28.28
C VAL A 199 41.92 26.47 -28.02
N GLY A 200 41.04 25.90 -28.85
CA GLY A 200 39.59 25.93 -28.65
C GLY A 200 39.14 25.19 -27.39
N ILE A 201 39.75 24.04 -27.08
CA ILE A 201 39.47 23.30 -25.85
C ILE A 201 39.88 24.11 -24.62
N VAL A 202 41.06 24.73 -24.61
CA VAL A 202 41.52 25.50 -23.43
C VAL A 202 40.63 26.72 -23.17
N PHE A 203 40.27 27.48 -24.20
CA PHE A 203 39.36 28.63 -24.04
C PHE A 203 37.94 28.18 -23.65
N GLY A 204 37.46 27.09 -24.26
CA GLY A 204 36.18 26.48 -23.91
C GLY A 204 36.14 26.00 -22.46
N VAL A 205 37.22 25.40 -21.96
CA VAL A 205 37.33 24.95 -20.56
C VAL A 205 37.32 26.14 -19.60
N LEU A 206 38.01 27.25 -19.90
CA LEU A 206 38.00 28.44 -19.04
C LEU A 206 36.61 29.09 -18.98
N VAL A 207 35.91 29.20 -20.11
CA VAL A 207 34.53 29.72 -20.15
C VAL A 207 33.57 28.75 -19.45
N PHE A 208 33.74 27.45 -19.63
CA PHE A 208 32.93 26.43 -18.98
C PHE A 208 33.13 26.43 -17.46
N VAL A 209 34.36 26.58 -16.97
CA VAL A 209 34.64 26.73 -15.52
C VAL A 209 34.00 28.01 -14.97
N GLY A 210 34.08 29.14 -15.70
CA GLY A 210 33.35 30.37 -15.34
C GLY A 210 31.83 30.18 -15.27
N PHE A 211 31.24 29.48 -16.25
CA PHE A 211 29.81 29.16 -16.26
C PHE A 211 29.44 28.19 -15.14
N CYS A 212 30.22 27.14 -14.91
CA CYS A 212 30.00 26.15 -13.84
C CYS A 212 30.10 26.79 -12.45
N THR A 213 31.02 27.74 -12.25
CA THR A 213 31.12 28.47 -10.97
C THR A 213 29.93 29.38 -10.74
N VAL A 214 29.50 30.17 -11.75
CA VAL A 214 28.31 31.02 -11.65
C VAL A 214 27.05 30.18 -11.47
N PHE A 215 26.89 29.12 -12.26
CA PHE A 215 25.78 28.17 -12.14
C PHE A 215 25.80 27.49 -10.77
N GLY A 216 26.96 27.07 -10.27
CA GLY A 216 27.15 26.51 -8.94
C GLY A 216 26.76 27.49 -7.84
N VAL A 217 27.12 28.78 -7.95
CA VAL A 217 26.72 29.84 -7.01
C VAL A 217 25.21 30.09 -7.08
N CYS A 218 24.62 30.13 -8.27
CA CYS A 218 23.17 30.28 -8.46
C CYS A 218 22.39 29.09 -7.89
N VAL A 219 22.82 27.86 -8.18
CA VAL A 219 22.24 26.63 -7.62
C VAL A 219 22.41 26.60 -6.11
N ARG A 220 23.58 26.99 -5.57
CA ARG A 220 23.83 27.04 -4.13
C ARG A 220 22.97 28.09 -3.43
N ARG A 221 22.77 29.27 -4.04
CA ARG A 221 21.83 30.30 -3.53
C ARG A 221 20.40 29.79 -3.56
N ARG A 222 19.95 29.23 -4.68
CA ARG A 222 18.59 28.67 -4.82
C ARG A 222 18.35 27.50 -3.85
N ARG A 223 19.35 26.64 -3.66
CA ARG A 223 19.32 25.54 -2.67
C ARG A 223 19.27 26.06 -1.24
N ARG A 224 19.99 27.12 -0.88
CA ARG A 224 19.89 27.75 0.45
C ARG A 224 18.50 28.32 0.72
N THR A 225 17.90 29.01 -0.26
CA THR A 225 16.53 29.52 -0.12
C THR A 225 15.52 28.38 -0.04
N TYR A 226 15.68 27.34 -0.87
CA TYR A 226 14.84 26.15 -0.81
C TYR A 226 14.93 25.44 0.54
N ILE A 227 16.14 25.23 1.08
CA ILE A 227 16.35 24.62 2.40
C ILE A 227 15.67 25.43 3.51
N ARG A 228 15.81 26.77 3.51
CA ARG A 228 15.15 27.64 4.50
C ARG A 228 13.62 27.55 4.43
N VAL A 229 13.06 27.58 3.21
CA VAL A 229 11.60 27.45 3.01
C VAL A 229 11.11 26.06 3.44
N THR A 230 11.89 25.00 3.21
CA THR A 230 11.51 23.65 3.66
C THR A 230 11.60 23.48 5.18
N GLU A 231 12.57 24.14 5.83
CA GLU A 231 12.74 24.11 7.29
C GLU A 231 11.60 24.89 7.97
N GLU A 232 11.27 26.09 7.50
CA GLU A 232 10.10 26.86 7.98
C GLU A 232 8.77 26.10 7.77
N ALA A 233 8.62 25.40 6.63
CA ALA A 233 7.44 24.58 6.38
C ALA A 233 7.38 23.32 7.27
N GLN A 234 8.53 22.73 7.60
CA GLN A 234 8.60 21.61 8.54
C GLN A 234 8.30 22.05 9.98
N ASP A 235 8.82 23.20 10.40
CA ASP A 235 8.56 23.75 11.74
C ASP A 235 7.08 24.09 11.91
N LEU A 236 6.44 24.68 10.90
CA LEU A 236 5.00 24.95 10.90
C LEU A 236 4.18 23.65 10.98
N LEU A 237 4.61 22.60 10.27
CA LEU A 237 3.93 21.30 10.31
C LEU A 237 4.07 20.65 11.69
N VAL A 238 5.26 20.74 12.30
CA VAL A 238 5.50 20.21 13.65
C VAL A 238 4.66 20.96 14.68
N ASP A 239 4.57 22.28 14.60
CA ASP A 239 3.73 23.10 15.49
C ASP A 239 2.24 22.75 15.34
N HIS A 240 1.77 22.55 14.10
CA HIS A 240 0.39 22.13 13.86
C HIS A 240 0.11 20.73 14.41
N LEU A 241 1.05 19.78 14.24
CA LEU A 241 0.94 18.43 14.81
C LEU A 241 0.95 18.45 16.34
N GLN A 242 1.76 19.32 16.97
CA GLN A 242 1.77 19.49 18.43
C GLN A 242 0.43 20.06 18.92
N THR A 243 -0.11 21.05 18.23
CA THR A 243 -1.42 21.63 18.54
C THR A 243 -2.53 20.59 18.42
N LEU A 244 -2.53 19.80 17.35
CA LEU A 244 -3.51 18.74 17.14
C LEU A 244 -3.40 17.65 18.22
N ARG A 245 -2.19 17.30 18.61
CA ARG A 245 -1.95 16.35 19.71
C ARG A 245 -2.52 16.88 21.04
N ALA A 246 -2.25 18.14 21.38
CA ALA A 246 -2.80 18.74 22.59
C ALA A 246 -4.34 18.77 22.57
N GLN A 247 -4.96 19.01 21.41
CA GLN A 247 -6.41 18.91 21.26
C GLN A 247 -6.93 17.48 21.47
N TYR A 248 -6.23 16.47 20.95
CA TYR A 248 -6.59 15.07 21.15
C TYR A 248 -6.51 14.67 22.63
N ASP A 249 -5.44 15.03 23.31
CA ASP A 249 -5.24 14.72 24.74
C ASP A 249 -6.34 15.38 25.60
N MET A 250 -6.74 16.62 25.28
CA MET A 250 -7.85 17.30 25.94
C MET A 250 -9.19 16.61 25.69
N LEU A 251 -9.44 16.17 24.44
CA LEU A 251 -10.65 15.47 24.08
C LEU A 251 -10.74 14.11 24.79
N GLU A 252 -9.63 13.39 24.91
CA GLU A 252 -9.58 12.12 25.66
C GLU A 252 -9.92 12.33 27.15
N LEU A 253 -9.39 13.39 27.76
CA LEU A 253 -9.72 13.77 29.13
C LEU A 253 -11.21 14.10 29.29
N GLU A 254 -11.78 14.87 28.36
CA GLU A 254 -13.20 15.22 28.36
C GLU A 254 -14.08 13.96 28.22
N GLN A 255 -13.71 13.02 27.35
CA GLN A 255 -14.42 11.75 27.22
C GLN A 255 -14.43 10.97 28.53
N GLU A 256 -13.30 10.89 29.24
CA GLU A 256 -13.24 10.18 30.52
C GLU A 256 -14.04 10.88 31.62
N LEU A 257 -14.04 12.21 31.66
CA LEU A 257 -14.88 12.99 32.56
C LEU A 257 -16.37 12.80 32.26
N LEU A 258 -16.75 12.83 30.98
CA LEU A 258 -18.12 12.62 30.53
C LEU A 258 -18.60 11.21 30.86
N LYS A 259 -17.79 10.17 30.60
CA LYS A 259 -18.08 8.78 31.00
C LYS A 259 -18.27 8.67 32.51
N LYS A 260 -17.43 9.33 33.32
CA LYS A 260 -17.58 9.37 34.79
C LYS A 260 -18.90 10.06 35.17
N ALA A 261 -19.27 11.15 34.52
CA ALA A 261 -20.52 11.88 34.76
C ALA A 261 -21.74 11.01 34.40
N VAL A 262 -21.75 10.37 33.23
CA VAL A 262 -22.81 9.44 32.81
C VAL A 262 -22.97 8.31 33.82
N ARG A 263 -21.88 7.64 34.24
CA ARG A 263 -21.94 6.59 35.28
C ARG A 263 -22.53 7.09 36.61
N ARG A 264 -22.25 8.34 37.00
CA ARG A 264 -22.82 8.95 38.20
C ARG A 264 -24.32 9.21 38.03
N LEU A 265 -24.73 9.73 36.87
CA LEU A 265 -26.13 9.99 36.55
C LEU A 265 -26.93 8.69 36.47
N GLU A 266 -26.42 7.65 35.81
CA GLU A 266 -27.06 6.33 35.75
C GLU A 266 -27.31 5.75 37.16
N LYS A 267 -26.31 5.84 38.06
CA LYS A 267 -26.47 5.43 39.45
C LYS A 267 -27.54 6.26 40.18
N LYS A 268 -27.58 7.58 39.93
CA LYS A 268 -28.58 8.48 40.52
C LYS A 268 -29.99 8.15 40.02
N THR A 269 -30.16 7.93 38.72
CA THR A 269 -31.44 7.55 38.11
C THR A 269 -31.93 6.20 38.64
N ASP A 270 -31.07 5.17 38.68
CA ASP A 270 -31.41 3.86 39.22
C ASP A 270 -31.77 3.92 40.72
N TRP A 271 -31.07 4.77 41.49
CA TRP A 271 -31.43 5.03 42.89
C TRP A 271 -32.79 5.73 43.00
N GLN A 272 -33.07 6.76 42.21
CA GLN A 272 -34.35 7.49 42.22
C GLN A 272 -35.52 6.58 41.80
N GLU A 273 -35.33 5.74 40.78
CA GLU A 273 -36.32 4.78 40.29
C GLU A 273 -36.67 3.76 41.40
N ASN A 274 -35.66 3.12 41.99
CA ASN A 274 -35.88 2.17 43.08
C ASN A 274 -36.43 2.84 44.34
N HIS A 275 -36.01 4.07 44.65
CA HIS A 275 -36.56 4.83 45.78
C HIS A 275 -38.05 5.12 45.57
N THR A 276 -38.46 5.45 44.34
CA THR A 276 -39.87 5.68 44.00
C THR A 276 -40.70 4.39 44.05
N ARG A 277 -40.09 3.23 43.78
CA ARG A 277 -40.71 1.90 43.78
C ARG A 277 -40.64 1.15 45.11
N ARG A 278 -39.92 1.65 46.13
CA ARG A 278 -39.68 0.96 47.41
C ARG A 278 -40.95 0.55 48.17
N ARG A 279 -42.06 1.26 47.92
CA ARG A 279 -43.39 1.03 48.50
C ARG A 279 -44.30 0.20 47.59
N ASN A 280 -43.79 -0.39 46.53
CA ASN A 280 -44.58 -1.15 45.57
C ASN A 280 -44.37 -2.66 45.76
N LEU A 281 -45.44 -3.44 45.61
CA LEU A 281 -45.39 -4.89 45.39
C LEU A 281 -46.15 -5.26 44.11
N LEU A 282 -45.71 -6.33 43.48
CA LEU A 282 -46.33 -6.94 42.31
C LEU A 282 -47.00 -8.25 42.71
N PHE A 283 -48.31 -8.31 42.48
CA PHE A 283 -49.15 -9.50 42.66
C PHE A 283 -49.34 -10.17 41.31
N PHE A 284 -48.83 -11.39 41.17
CA PHE A 284 -48.95 -12.23 39.99
C PHE A 284 -50.01 -13.31 40.22
N GLY A 285 -50.70 -13.73 39.16
CA GLY A 285 -51.68 -14.82 39.22
C GLY A 285 -53.09 -14.36 39.56
N LEU A 286 -53.36 -13.06 39.52
CA LEU A 286 -54.70 -12.50 39.71
C LEU A 286 -55.37 -12.27 38.35
N SER A 287 -55.91 -13.34 37.76
CA SER A 287 -56.57 -13.29 36.44
C SER A 287 -57.74 -12.31 36.43
N ARG A 288 -57.82 -11.47 35.39
CA ARG A 288 -58.91 -10.52 35.16
C ARG A 288 -60.23 -11.26 34.88
N THR A 289 -61.31 -10.83 35.52
CA THR A 289 -62.67 -11.24 35.14
C THR A 289 -63.22 -10.22 34.11
N ALA A 290 -64.09 -10.67 33.18
CA ALA A 290 -64.54 -9.85 32.04
C ALA A 290 -65.18 -8.50 32.44
N THR A 291 -65.73 -8.42 33.65
CA THR A 291 -66.42 -7.24 34.21
C THR A 291 -65.68 -6.57 35.37
N GLU A 292 -64.40 -6.88 35.60
CA GLU A 292 -63.64 -6.37 36.75
C GLU A 292 -63.44 -4.83 36.69
N THR A 293 -63.90 -4.11 37.71
CA THR A 293 -63.59 -2.69 37.93
C THR A 293 -62.28 -2.50 38.71
N HIS A 294 -61.78 -1.27 38.77
CA HIS A 294 -60.58 -0.92 39.56
C HIS A 294 -60.76 -1.22 41.06
N GLU A 295 -61.96 -0.98 41.60
CA GLU A 295 -62.30 -1.28 43.00
C GLU A 295 -62.38 -2.78 43.25
N ASP A 296 -62.91 -3.55 42.29
CA ASP A 296 -62.94 -5.01 42.39
C ASP A 296 -61.55 -5.62 42.46
N CYS A 297 -60.62 -5.10 41.66
CA CYS A 297 -59.21 -5.48 41.70
C CYS A 297 -58.60 -5.19 43.08
N ALA A 298 -58.82 -3.99 43.63
CA ALA A 298 -58.35 -3.61 44.96
C ALA A 298 -58.94 -4.51 46.06
N ARG A 299 -60.24 -4.84 45.97
CA ARG A 299 -60.91 -5.76 46.91
C ARG A 299 -60.30 -7.15 46.87
N ARG A 300 -60.04 -7.70 45.69
CA ARG A 300 -59.39 -9.01 45.52
C ARG A 300 -57.98 -9.04 46.11
N VAL A 301 -57.21 -7.97 45.93
CA VAL A 301 -55.89 -7.84 46.56
C VAL A 301 -56.00 -7.88 48.09
N ARG A 302 -56.96 -7.16 48.68
CA ARG A 302 -57.21 -7.20 50.13
C ARG A 302 -57.63 -8.60 50.61
N THR A 303 -58.53 -9.27 49.89
CA THR A 303 -58.96 -10.65 50.19
C THR A 303 -57.77 -11.61 50.21
N VAL A 304 -56.82 -11.47 49.27
CA VAL A 304 -55.61 -12.31 49.26
C VAL A 304 -54.72 -12.03 50.46
N MET A 305 -54.55 -10.76 50.85
CA MET A 305 -53.77 -10.39 52.04
C MET A 305 -54.38 -10.97 53.32
N GLU A 306 -55.69 -10.87 53.47
CA GLU A 306 -56.40 -11.31 54.68
C GLU A 306 -56.55 -12.84 54.75
N LYS A 307 -57.13 -13.44 53.70
CA LYS A 307 -57.51 -14.87 53.71
C LYS A 307 -56.37 -15.80 53.35
N ASN A 308 -55.55 -15.45 52.35
CA ASN A 308 -54.50 -16.35 51.86
C ASN A 308 -53.15 -16.14 52.57
N MET A 309 -52.80 -14.89 52.89
CA MET A 309 -51.55 -14.59 53.61
C MET A 309 -51.71 -14.54 55.13
N GLY A 310 -52.92 -14.32 55.64
CA GLY A 310 -53.19 -14.23 57.08
C GLY A 310 -52.79 -12.90 57.71
N VAL A 311 -52.75 -11.80 56.94
CA VAL A 311 -52.44 -10.46 57.46
C VAL A 311 -53.64 -9.94 58.25
N ARG A 312 -53.56 -9.99 59.59
CA ARG A 312 -54.67 -9.65 60.51
C ARG A 312 -54.84 -8.15 60.76
N THR A 313 -53.80 -7.36 60.51
CA THR A 313 -53.83 -5.89 60.66
C THR A 313 -54.35 -5.24 59.39
N THR A 314 -55.14 -4.17 59.55
CA THR A 314 -55.62 -3.36 58.44
C THR A 314 -54.45 -2.67 57.73
N VAL A 315 -54.28 -2.95 56.44
CA VAL A 315 -53.24 -2.35 55.60
C VAL A 315 -53.86 -1.36 54.63
N GLU A 316 -53.41 -0.11 54.70
CA GLU A 316 -53.83 0.94 53.78
C GLU A 316 -53.04 0.91 52.46
N LEU A 317 -53.77 0.98 51.34
CA LEU A 317 -53.21 0.96 50.00
C LEU A 317 -53.33 2.37 49.41
N GLU A 318 -52.20 2.94 48.99
CA GLU A 318 -52.13 4.25 48.34
C GLU A 318 -52.70 4.16 46.91
N ARG A 319 -52.38 3.08 46.18
CA ARG A 319 -52.84 2.85 44.80
C ARG A 319 -52.79 1.37 44.44
N VAL A 320 -53.79 0.88 43.72
CA VAL A 320 -53.80 -0.48 43.13
C VAL A 320 -53.98 -0.37 41.64
N GLN A 321 -53.01 -0.78 40.84
CA GLN A 321 -53.06 -0.64 39.39
C GLN A 321 -52.80 -1.96 38.71
N ARG A 322 -53.72 -2.38 37.83
CA ARG A 322 -53.51 -3.56 36.98
C ARG A 322 -52.52 -3.23 35.86
N LEU A 323 -51.46 -4.02 35.73
CA LEU A 323 -50.44 -3.87 34.69
C LEU A 323 -50.69 -4.82 33.50
N SER A 324 -51.27 -5.99 33.76
CA SER A 324 -51.64 -6.97 32.72
C SER A 324 -52.82 -7.85 33.16
N SER A 325 -53.22 -8.80 32.31
CA SER A 325 -54.30 -9.75 32.62
C SER A 325 -54.07 -10.56 33.90
N ALA A 326 -52.81 -10.73 34.33
CA ALA A 326 -52.44 -11.52 35.51
C ALA A 326 -51.53 -10.80 36.52
N VAL A 327 -51.17 -9.53 36.29
CA VAL A 327 -50.25 -8.77 37.15
C VAL A 327 -50.89 -7.47 37.65
N VAL A 328 -50.83 -7.27 38.96
CA VAL A 328 -51.33 -6.08 39.65
C VAL A 328 -50.20 -5.45 40.47
N LEU A 329 -49.97 -4.16 40.28
CA LEU A 329 -49.07 -3.33 41.07
C LEU A 329 -49.83 -2.69 42.23
N VAL A 330 -49.30 -2.83 43.43
CA VAL A 330 -49.90 -2.30 44.66
C VAL A 330 -48.89 -1.40 45.34
N ARG A 331 -49.24 -0.13 45.53
CA ARG A 331 -48.46 0.86 46.25
C ARG A 331 -49.03 1.03 47.65
N PHE A 332 -48.17 0.88 48.65
CA PHE A 332 -48.51 1.02 50.06
C PHE A 332 -48.23 2.44 50.54
N VAL A 333 -49.03 2.90 51.50
CA VAL A 333 -48.81 4.21 52.13
C VAL A 333 -47.45 4.25 52.83
N THR A 334 -47.12 3.20 53.58
CA THR A 334 -45.84 3.09 54.29
C THR A 334 -44.99 1.92 53.80
N VAL A 335 -43.66 2.05 53.95
CA VAL A 335 -42.73 0.94 53.68
C VAL A 335 -42.95 -0.21 54.68
N ARG A 336 -43.39 0.10 55.91
CA ARG A 336 -43.63 -0.88 56.97
C ARG A 336 -44.74 -1.85 56.60
N ASP A 337 -45.84 -1.36 56.06
CA ASP A 337 -46.97 -2.18 55.61
C ASP A 337 -46.58 -3.10 54.46
N LYS A 338 -45.82 -2.55 53.49
CA LYS A 338 -45.23 -3.34 52.40
C LYS A 338 -44.36 -4.49 52.92
N MET A 339 -43.51 -4.22 53.93
CA MET A 339 -42.63 -5.25 54.51
C MET A 339 -43.42 -6.30 55.30
N LEU A 340 -44.51 -5.91 55.98
CA LEU A 340 -45.41 -6.82 56.67
C LEU A 340 -46.12 -7.78 55.70
N VAL A 341 -46.65 -7.27 54.59
CA VAL A 341 -47.26 -8.12 53.56
C VAL A 341 -46.21 -9.05 52.94
N LEU A 342 -45.01 -8.53 52.68
CA LEU A 342 -43.93 -9.32 52.09
C LEU A 342 -43.45 -10.45 53.02
N SER A 343 -43.43 -10.26 54.35
CA SER A 343 -43.03 -11.31 55.30
C SER A 343 -44.03 -12.46 55.36
N HIS A 344 -45.31 -12.21 55.08
CA HIS A 344 -46.36 -13.24 55.03
C HIS A 344 -46.54 -13.88 53.65
N ALA A 345 -45.87 -13.36 52.62
CA ALA A 345 -45.98 -13.88 51.24
C ALA A 345 -45.55 -15.35 51.09
N GLY A 346 -44.77 -15.89 52.04
CA GLY A 346 -44.42 -17.32 52.10
C GLY A 346 -45.62 -18.25 52.24
N ASN A 347 -46.73 -17.77 52.82
CA ASN A 347 -47.97 -18.54 53.00
C ASN A 347 -48.71 -18.79 51.68
N LEU A 348 -48.33 -18.10 50.59
CA LEU A 348 -48.89 -18.32 49.26
C LEU A 348 -48.29 -19.53 48.53
N ARG A 349 -47.33 -20.24 49.11
CA ARG A 349 -46.73 -21.44 48.49
C ARG A 349 -47.81 -22.49 48.21
N GLY A 350 -47.84 -23.00 46.98
CA GLY A 350 -48.87 -23.93 46.51
C GLY A 350 -50.13 -23.27 45.93
N THR A 351 -50.29 -21.96 46.06
CA THR A 351 -51.37 -21.21 45.42
C THR A 351 -50.96 -20.69 44.03
N GLN A 352 -51.94 -20.27 43.22
CA GLN A 352 -51.68 -19.63 41.93
C GLN A 352 -51.13 -18.20 42.05
N VAL A 353 -51.20 -17.59 43.24
CA VAL A 353 -50.81 -16.20 43.47
C VAL A 353 -49.38 -16.13 43.97
N ARG A 354 -48.60 -15.19 43.43
CA ARG A 354 -47.23 -14.92 43.87
C ARG A 354 -47.02 -13.43 44.09
N VAL A 355 -46.28 -13.08 45.12
CA VAL A 355 -45.94 -11.68 45.41
C VAL A 355 -44.44 -11.47 45.29
N LYS A 356 -44.06 -10.42 44.58
CA LYS A 356 -42.66 -9.99 44.43
C LYS A 356 -42.56 -8.48 44.60
N GLU A 357 -41.37 -8.02 44.93
CA GLU A 357 -41.07 -6.58 44.95
C GLU A 357 -40.98 -6.02 43.53
N ASP A 358 -41.31 -4.74 43.39
CA ASP A 358 -41.16 -3.97 42.16
C ASP A 358 -39.77 -3.30 42.14
N PHE A 359 -38.86 -3.82 41.32
CA PHE A 359 -37.50 -3.31 41.19
C PHE A 359 -37.25 -2.66 39.84
N SER A 360 -36.23 -1.81 39.73
CA SER A 360 -35.74 -1.30 38.45
C SER A 360 -35.33 -2.45 37.51
N GLN A 361 -35.31 -2.19 36.21
CA GLN A 361 -34.92 -3.19 35.22
C GLN A 361 -33.53 -3.77 35.52
N LYS A 362 -32.58 -2.90 35.84
CA LYS A 362 -31.21 -3.25 36.22
C LYS A 362 -31.15 -4.26 37.36
N VAL A 363 -31.89 -4.03 38.44
CA VAL A 363 -31.92 -4.95 39.60
C VAL A 363 -32.56 -6.28 39.20
N ARG A 364 -33.62 -6.29 38.37
CA ARG A 364 -34.22 -7.54 37.88
C ARG A 364 -33.23 -8.37 37.06
N ASP A 365 -32.44 -7.73 36.21
CA ASP A 365 -31.43 -8.40 35.39
C ASP A 365 -30.27 -8.95 36.22
N VAL A 366 -29.80 -8.19 37.21
CA VAL A 366 -28.81 -8.67 38.19
C VAL A 366 -29.33 -9.89 38.95
N ARG A 367 -30.59 -9.87 39.40
CA ARG A 367 -31.21 -11.00 40.09
C ARG A 367 -31.39 -12.22 39.18
N LYS A 368 -31.60 -12.02 37.88
CA LYS A 368 -31.66 -13.09 36.88
C LYS A 368 -30.29 -13.75 36.71
N GLY A 369 -29.22 -12.94 36.58
CA GLY A 369 -27.85 -13.45 36.48
C GLY A 369 -27.39 -14.22 37.72
N LEU A 370 -27.90 -13.87 38.91
CA LEU A 370 -27.61 -14.57 40.17
C LEU A 370 -28.52 -15.79 40.45
N ALA A 371 -29.53 -16.04 39.60
CA ALA A 371 -30.54 -17.06 39.89
C ALA A 371 -29.94 -18.47 39.88
N GLU A 372 -29.09 -18.78 38.91
CA GLU A 372 -28.43 -20.08 38.77
C GLU A 372 -27.55 -20.39 39.99
N LEU A 373 -26.69 -19.42 40.38
CA LEU A 373 -25.85 -19.57 41.57
C LEU A 373 -26.68 -19.71 42.85
N ARG A 374 -27.79 -18.98 42.97
CA ARG A 374 -28.68 -19.15 44.13
C ARG A 374 -29.25 -20.57 44.17
N ASP A 375 -29.67 -21.08 43.03
CA ASP A 375 -30.35 -22.36 42.93
C ASP A 375 -29.38 -23.52 43.18
N SER A 376 -28.11 -23.41 42.76
CA SER A 376 -27.06 -24.39 43.09
C SER A 376 -26.79 -24.49 44.60
N TYR A 377 -26.66 -23.36 45.30
CA TYR A 377 -26.50 -23.38 46.77
C TYR A 377 -27.72 -24.01 47.47
N ARG A 378 -28.92 -23.73 46.97
CA ARG A 378 -30.16 -24.30 47.55
C ARG A 378 -30.29 -25.80 47.30
N SER A 379 -29.86 -26.31 46.14
CA SER A 379 -29.84 -27.75 45.87
C SER A 379 -28.86 -28.49 46.78
N GLU A 380 -27.80 -27.81 47.22
CA GLU A 380 -26.85 -28.33 48.21
C GLU A 380 -27.34 -28.17 49.67
N GLY A 381 -28.54 -27.65 49.89
CA GLY A 381 -29.07 -27.39 51.25
C GLY A 381 -28.43 -26.19 51.95
N LYS A 382 -27.63 -25.38 51.27
CA LYS A 382 -26.95 -24.20 51.84
C LYS A 382 -27.86 -22.97 51.80
N PRO A 383 -27.79 -22.06 52.81
CA PRO A 383 -28.59 -20.86 52.83
C PRO A 383 -28.17 -19.87 51.73
N ALA A 384 -29.11 -19.50 50.86
CA ALA A 384 -28.89 -18.55 49.78
C ALA A 384 -30.11 -17.61 49.62
N VAL A 385 -29.92 -16.34 49.97
CA VAL A 385 -30.98 -15.32 50.05
C VAL A 385 -30.66 -14.11 49.17
N MET A 386 -31.57 -13.82 48.24
CA MET A 386 -31.48 -12.63 47.40
C MET A 386 -32.03 -11.42 48.15
N LYS A 387 -31.19 -10.41 48.42
CA LYS A 387 -31.61 -9.10 48.96
C LYS A 387 -31.24 -8.01 47.96
N PHE A 388 -32.24 -7.29 47.46
CA PHE A 388 -32.08 -6.27 46.42
C PHE A 388 -31.28 -6.81 45.21
N ASP A 389 -30.08 -6.29 44.95
CA ASP A 389 -29.17 -6.61 43.85
C ASP A 389 -28.04 -7.61 44.23
N LYS A 390 -28.09 -8.21 45.42
CA LYS A 390 -27.05 -9.09 45.94
C LYS A 390 -27.60 -10.43 46.40
N LEU A 391 -26.78 -11.47 46.22
CA LEU A 391 -27.01 -12.81 46.77
C LEU A 391 -26.16 -12.96 48.03
N TYR A 392 -26.82 -13.20 49.15
CA TYR A 392 -26.19 -13.47 50.45
C TYR A 392 -26.18 -14.98 50.69
N THR A 393 -24.98 -15.49 50.94
CA THR A 393 -24.75 -16.84 51.44
C THR A 393 -24.26 -16.76 52.89
N GLU A 394 -23.88 -17.89 53.48
CA GLU A 394 -23.34 -17.93 54.84
C GLU A 394 -22.07 -17.06 55.01
N PHE A 395 -21.11 -17.21 54.08
CA PHE A 395 -19.81 -16.54 54.17
C PHE A 395 -19.64 -15.42 53.14
N ASP A 396 -20.32 -15.50 52.01
CA ASP A 396 -20.02 -14.65 50.86
C ASP A 396 -21.24 -13.86 50.37
N VAL A 397 -20.94 -12.70 49.77
CA VAL A 397 -21.92 -11.86 49.10
C VAL A 397 -21.54 -11.75 47.63
N PHE A 398 -22.47 -12.05 46.74
CA PHE A 398 -22.26 -12.00 45.31
C PHE A 398 -23.12 -10.90 44.66
N THR A 399 -22.61 -10.31 43.60
CA THR A 399 -23.32 -9.41 42.69
C THR A 399 -23.09 -9.87 41.25
N TYR A 400 -23.89 -9.38 40.31
CA TYR A 400 -23.74 -9.73 38.90
C TYR A 400 -23.43 -8.47 38.10
N ASP A 401 -22.33 -8.52 37.37
CA ASP A 401 -21.90 -7.43 36.51
C ASP A 401 -22.56 -7.59 35.13
N LEU A 402 -23.45 -6.65 34.79
CA LEU A 402 -24.22 -6.69 33.55
C LEU A 402 -23.36 -6.46 32.29
N ALA A 403 -22.24 -5.73 32.40
CA ALA A 403 -21.37 -5.44 31.27
C ALA A 403 -20.52 -6.66 30.90
N THR A 404 -19.96 -7.32 31.91
CA THR A 404 -19.12 -8.51 31.71
C THR A 404 -19.91 -9.82 31.71
N LYS A 405 -21.18 -9.80 32.13
CA LYS A 405 -22.04 -10.97 32.31
C LYS A 405 -21.45 -12.03 33.25
N THR A 406 -20.77 -11.57 34.31
CA THR A 406 -20.11 -12.44 35.29
C THR A 406 -20.63 -12.22 36.69
N VAL A 407 -20.61 -13.27 37.50
CA VAL A 407 -20.84 -13.16 38.95
C VAL A 407 -19.55 -12.69 39.61
N LYS A 408 -19.64 -11.63 40.41
CA LYS A 408 -18.53 -11.07 41.18
C LYS A 408 -18.78 -11.24 42.67
N LYS A 409 -17.78 -11.73 43.40
CA LYS A 409 -17.77 -11.69 44.86
C LYS A 409 -17.56 -10.24 45.30
N VAL A 410 -18.40 -9.78 46.21
CA VAL A 410 -18.30 -8.43 46.79
C VAL A 410 -17.38 -8.55 47.99
N ASP A 411 -16.25 -7.85 47.95
CA ASP A 411 -15.37 -7.77 49.12
C ASP A 411 -16.14 -7.17 50.29
N ARG A 412 -16.20 -7.88 51.42
CA ARG A 412 -16.75 -7.33 52.67
C ARG A 412 -15.78 -6.25 53.14
N LEU A 413 -16.00 -5.00 52.72
CA LEU A 413 -15.45 -3.84 53.42
C LEU A 413 -15.89 -3.93 54.88
N LYS A 414 -14.93 -3.88 55.81
CA LYS A 414 -15.13 -3.85 57.26
C LYS A 414 -16.10 -2.73 57.65
N SER A 415 -17.38 -3.03 57.83
CA SER A 415 -18.23 -2.35 58.80
C SER A 415 -19.45 -3.21 59.12
N TRP A 416 -19.94 -3.09 60.36
CA TRP A 416 -21.01 -3.87 61.00
C TRP A 416 -20.69 -5.22 61.65
N ARG A 417 -19.53 -5.30 62.30
CA ARG A 417 -19.44 -5.92 63.64
C ARG A 417 -18.79 -4.93 64.61
N THR A 418 -19.59 -4.05 65.21
CA THR A 418 -19.34 -3.42 66.53
C THR A 418 -20.55 -2.54 66.90
N HIS A 419 -20.79 -2.41 68.20
CA HIS A 419 -21.87 -1.67 68.87
C HIS A 419 -23.24 -2.38 68.97
N ARG A 420 -23.31 -3.38 69.86
CA ARG A 420 -24.32 -3.31 70.93
C ARG A 420 -23.91 -2.12 71.83
N PRO A 421 -24.76 -1.10 72.05
CA PRO A 421 -24.46 -0.10 73.05
C PRO A 421 -24.82 -0.68 74.42
N THR A 422 -23.80 -0.88 75.26
CA THR A 422 -23.99 -0.92 76.71
C THR A 422 -24.21 0.53 77.15
N LEU A 423 -25.38 0.82 77.71
CA LEU A 423 -25.68 2.12 78.31
C LEU A 423 -24.82 2.32 79.55
N THR A 424 -23.87 3.24 79.48
CA THR A 424 -23.31 3.92 80.65
C THR A 424 -23.48 5.42 80.44
N LEU A 425 -24.34 6.02 81.26
CA LEU A 425 -24.53 7.45 81.38
C LEU A 425 -23.29 8.08 82.01
N THR A 426 -22.72 9.10 81.34
CA THR A 426 -21.92 10.13 82.02
C THR A 426 -22.03 11.46 81.27
N SER A 427 -22.57 12.42 82.01
CA SER A 427 -22.56 13.90 81.91
C SER A 427 -21.82 14.58 80.77
N CYS A 428 -22.54 15.50 80.11
CA CYS A 428 -21.97 16.59 79.33
C CYS A 428 -21.48 17.71 80.26
N ASP A 429 -20.24 18.17 80.06
CA ASP A 429 -19.79 19.47 80.54
C ASP A 429 -19.89 20.52 79.42
N VAL A 430 -20.26 21.71 79.86
CA VAL A 430 -20.70 22.87 79.08
C VAL A 430 -19.49 23.73 78.71
N GLY A 431 -19.39 24.08 77.42
CA GLY A 431 -18.75 25.33 77.00
C GLY A 431 -17.47 25.21 76.16
N ALA A 432 -17.59 25.43 74.85
CA ALA A 432 -16.67 26.22 74.04
C ALA A 432 -17.25 26.42 72.62
N GLY A 433 -17.18 27.65 72.11
CA GLY A 433 -17.74 28.08 70.83
C GLY A 433 -16.92 27.70 69.59
N PRO A 434 -17.31 28.20 68.40
CA PRO A 434 -17.04 27.56 67.12
C PRO A 434 -15.75 28.08 66.48
N SER A 435 -14.75 27.23 66.32
CA SER A 435 -13.77 27.34 65.23
C SER A 435 -12.90 26.08 65.20
N THR A 436 -12.52 25.66 63.99
CA THR A 436 -11.66 24.52 63.64
C THR A 436 -12.35 23.15 63.53
N CYS A 437 -13.10 22.97 62.43
CA CYS A 437 -13.22 21.66 61.79
C CYS A 437 -12.29 21.66 60.58
N SER A 438 -11.10 21.08 60.73
CA SER A 438 -10.34 20.49 59.63
C SER A 438 -10.75 19.03 59.50
N THR A 439 -10.99 18.62 58.27
CA THR A 439 -11.37 17.28 57.81
C THR A 439 -10.41 16.18 58.25
N GLU A 440 -10.97 15.05 58.70
CA GLU A 440 -10.68 13.70 58.17
C GLU A 440 -11.97 12.85 58.15
#